data_AF-A0A845RXN8-F1
#
_entry.id   AF-A0A845RXN8-F1
#
_cell.length_a   1.000
_cell.length_b   1.000
_cell.length_c   1.000
_cell.angle_alpha   90.00
_cell.angle_beta   90.00
_cell.angle_gamma   90.00
#
_symmetry.space_group_name_H-M   'P 1'
#
loop_
_entity.id
_entity.type
_entity.pdbx_description
1 polymer ?
#
loop_
_entity_poly.entity_id
_entity_poly.type
_entity_poly.pdbx_seq_one_letter_code
_entity_poly.pdbx_strand_id
1 'polypeptide(L)'
;AMQVIGNMYETILSKSKNKVNLVTATSGDTGAAAIDAVKNKKNLRIFVLHPKGKVSVTQRKLMTTINSKNVFNIAVKGSFDDCQTLVKSMFNDHHFRRSINMSGVNSINWARIVVQIVYYFYSHFRLSERNKKSVFSVPTGNFGDIYAGYVAYKMGLPISKLIIATNENDLLYKFLRSGIYKPSKVKFSISPSMDIQVASNFERLISSYYNNNSKKISELMKQLSTKGFYKIDKNILKNIKNIFYSKSVNAENTKNTIKLVYNYNNKILDPHSSVGLKALEDYYLDNSKKSENLFCLETAHPAKFGETIYKILKKNPKIPTGISKNLKKREFYRVLPNNLNKIKNYIKANRLH
;
A
#
# COMPACT_ATOMS: atom_id res chain seq x y z
N ALA A 1 3.96 1.32 9.68
CA ALA A 1 3.25 0.02 9.79
C ALA A 1 4.21 -1.17 9.91
N MET A 2 4.90 -1.57 8.83
CA MET A 2 5.64 -2.84 8.81
C MET A 2 6.70 -2.97 9.91
N GLN A 3 7.48 -1.92 10.18
CA GLN A 3 8.50 -1.95 11.24
C GLN A 3 7.92 -2.33 12.62
N VAL A 4 6.81 -1.71 13.02
CA VAL A 4 6.12 -2.04 14.28
C VAL A 4 5.61 -3.48 14.26
N ILE A 5 5.00 -3.92 13.16
CA ILE A 5 4.48 -5.29 13.02
C ILE A 5 5.60 -6.32 13.12
N GLY A 6 6.76 -6.05 12.51
CA GLY A 6 7.92 -6.91 12.64
C GLY A 6 8.30 -7.10 14.10
N ASN A 7 8.37 -6.02 14.88
CA ASN A 7 8.67 -6.08 16.31
C ASN A 7 7.56 -6.78 17.11
N MET A 8 6.29 -6.59 16.75
CA MET A 8 5.18 -7.33 17.36
C MET A 8 5.31 -8.84 17.12
N TYR A 9 5.65 -9.26 15.90
CA TYR A 9 5.92 -10.67 15.62
C TYR A 9 7.05 -11.21 16.48
N GLU A 10 8.17 -10.50 16.59
CA GLU A 10 9.29 -10.93 17.44
C GLU A 10 8.88 -11.08 18.90
N THR A 11 8.15 -10.11 19.46
CA THR A 11 7.68 -10.17 20.85
C THR A 11 6.68 -11.31 21.10
N ILE A 12 5.79 -11.59 20.14
CA ILE A 12 4.80 -12.68 20.27
C ILE A 12 5.47 -14.05 20.08
N LEU A 13 6.39 -14.15 19.11
CA LEU A 13 7.10 -15.39 18.78
C LEU A 13 8.31 -15.67 19.69
N SER A 14 8.74 -14.73 20.53
CA SER A 14 9.71 -15.01 21.59
C SER A 14 9.04 -15.61 22.82
N LYS A 15 7.78 -15.22 23.08
CA LYS A 15 6.94 -15.76 24.17
C LYS A 15 6.33 -17.13 23.83
N SER A 16 6.32 -17.51 22.55
CA SER A 16 5.86 -18.82 22.09
C SER A 16 7.01 -19.59 21.44
N LYS A 17 7.01 -20.93 21.50
CA LYS A 17 8.00 -21.74 20.74
C LYS A 17 7.70 -21.77 19.23
N ASN A 18 6.74 -20.97 18.76
CA ASN A 18 6.26 -20.98 17.39
C ASN A 18 7.26 -20.31 16.45
N LYS A 19 7.41 -20.89 15.25
CA LYS A 19 8.22 -20.31 14.18
C LYS A 19 7.36 -20.05 12.96
N VAL A 20 7.49 -18.90 12.34
CA VAL A 20 6.62 -18.47 11.23
C VAL A 20 7.45 -18.25 9.97
N ASN A 21 6.94 -18.76 8.85
CA ASN A 21 7.53 -18.54 7.53
C ASN A 21 6.62 -17.59 6.74
N LEU A 22 7.03 -16.34 6.60
CA LEU A 22 6.35 -15.31 5.83
C LEU A 22 6.60 -15.53 4.33
N VAL A 23 5.55 -15.55 3.54
CA VAL A 23 5.66 -15.66 2.07
C VAL A 23 4.87 -14.52 1.43
N THR A 24 5.49 -13.80 0.51
CA THR A 24 4.85 -12.66 -0.17
C THR A 24 5.40 -12.47 -1.59
N ALA A 25 4.61 -11.80 -2.43
CA ALA A 25 5.00 -11.38 -3.77
C ALA A 25 5.09 -9.85 -3.83
N THR A 26 6.03 -9.32 -4.62
CA THR A 26 6.22 -7.88 -4.73
C THR A 26 6.66 -7.42 -6.11
N SER A 27 6.23 -6.22 -6.49
CA SER A 27 6.78 -5.43 -7.59
C SER A 27 7.98 -4.56 -7.16
N GLY A 28 8.36 -4.59 -5.87
CA GLY A 28 9.53 -3.90 -5.31
C GLY A 28 9.29 -3.41 -3.89
N ASP A 29 8.41 -2.42 -3.74
CA ASP A 29 8.28 -1.64 -2.50
C ASP A 29 7.81 -2.43 -1.29
N THR A 30 6.74 -3.21 -1.45
CA THR A 30 6.16 -4.00 -0.35
C THR A 30 7.17 -5.02 0.17
N GLY A 31 7.96 -5.63 -0.71
CA GLY A 31 9.00 -6.59 -0.31
C GLY A 31 10.12 -5.94 0.48
N ALA A 32 10.60 -4.77 0.05
CA ALA A 32 11.62 -4.02 0.79
C ALA A 32 11.15 -3.66 2.20
N ALA A 33 9.92 -3.15 2.34
CA ALA A 33 9.35 -2.83 3.65
C ALA A 33 9.16 -4.07 4.54
N ALA A 34 8.79 -5.21 3.95
CA ALA A 34 8.61 -6.46 4.67
C ALA A 34 9.94 -7.04 5.14
N ILE A 35 10.95 -7.08 4.26
CA ILE A 35 12.30 -7.54 4.58
C ILE A 35 12.90 -6.68 5.68
N ASP A 36 12.86 -5.36 5.53
CA ASP A 36 13.46 -4.44 6.50
C ASP A 36 12.79 -4.56 7.88
N ALA A 37 11.50 -4.88 7.91
CA ALA A 37 10.75 -5.09 9.14
C ALA A 37 11.08 -6.42 9.84
N VAL A 38 11.58 -7.44 9.14
CA VAL A 38 11.77 -8.78 9.73
C VAL A 38 13.18 -9.32 9.65
N LYS A 39 14.10 -8.66 8.96
CA LYS A 39 15.52 -9.04 8.92
C LYS A 39 16.07 -9.17 10.34
N ASN A 40 16.92 -10.16 10.55
CA ASN A 40 17.57 -10.48 11.83
C ASN A 40 16.63 -10.92 12.98
N LYS A 41 15.31 -10.95 12.78
CA LYS A 41 14.37 -11.39 13.81
C LYS A 41 14.39 -12.91 13.98
N LYS A 42 14.48 -13.37 15.23
CA LYS A 42 14.42 -14.80 15.58
C LYS A 42 13.02 -15.35 15.31
N ASN A 43 12.90 -16.67 15.10
CA ASN A 43 11.64 -17.38 14.89
C ASN A 43 10.79 -16.91 13.68
N LEU A 44 11.36 -16.07 12.81
CA LEU A 44 10.77 -15.60 11.55
C LEU A 44 11.71 -15.87 10.39
N ARG A 45 11.16 -16.35 9.28
CA ARG A 45 11.81 -16.31 7.95
C ARG A 45 10.88 -15.62 6.96
N ILE A 46 11.45 -14.93 5.99
CA ILE A 46 10.69 -14.29 4.92
C ILE A 46 11.16 -14.75 3.54
N PHE A 47 10.20 -15.16 2.71
CA PHE A 47 10.37 -15.53 1.31
C PHE A 47 9.65 -14.49 0.44
N VAL A 48 10.42 -13.74 -0.33
CA VAL A 48 9.91 -12.65 -1.18
C VAL A 48 10.07 -13.01 -2.65
N LEU A 49 8.96 -13.32 -3.30
CA LEU A 49 8.89 -13.55 -4.74
C LEU A 49 8.81 -12.21 -5.47
N HIS A 50 9.70 -12.00 -6.43
CA HIS A 50 9.69 -10.83 -7.29
C HIS A 50 10.04 -11.22 -8.73
N PRO A 51 9.50 -10.54 -9.75
CA PRO A 51 9.78 -10.87 -11.14
C PRO A 51 11.22 -10.51 -11.51
N LYS A 52 11.95 -11.49 -12.07
CA LYS A 52 13.34 -11.30 -12.50
C LYS A 52 13.40 -10.20 -13.56
N GLY A 53 14.21 -9.17 -13.30
CA GLY A 53 14.47 -8.08 -14.25
C GLY A 53 13.32 -7.08 -14.44
N LYS A 54 12.21 -7.20 -13.69
CA LYS A 54 11.04 -6.29 -13.80
C LYS A 54 10.82 -5.42 -12.57
N VAL A 55 11.80 -5.37 -11.65
CA VAL A 55 11.81 -4.49 -10.49
C VAL A 55 12.89 -3.44 -10.71
N SER A 56 12.62 -2.17 -10.41
CA SER A 56 13.61 -1.10 -10.57
C SER A 56 14.89 -1.40 -9.79
N VAL A 57 16.03 -0.90 -10.27
CA VAL A 57 17.34 -1.17 -9.64
C VAL A 57 17.34 -0.78 -8.17
N THR A 58 16.81 0.40 -7.84
CA THR A 58 16.73 0.89 -6.45
C THR A 58 15.89 -0.04 -5.59
N GLN A 59 14.67 -0.38 -6.01
CA GLN A 59 13.77 -1.23 -5.23
C GLN A 59 14.31 -2.66 -5.07
N ARG A 60 14.86 -3.23 -6.14
CA ARG A 60 15.50 -4.54 -6.12
C ARG A 60 16.64 -4.57 -5.10
N LYS A 61 17.54 -3.60 -5.15
CA LYS A 61 18.69 -3.55 -4.23
C LYS A 61 18.29 -3.30 -2.78
N LEU A 62 17.19 -2.59 -2.51
CA LEU A 62 16.63 -2.49 -1.15
C LEU A 62 16.23 -3.85 -0.57
N MET A 63 15.85 -4.81 -1.43
CA MET A 63 15.51 -6.17 -1.01
C MET A 63 16.72 -7.09 -0.98
N THR A 64 17.53 -7.09 -2.04
CA THR A 64 18.51 -8.14 -2.33
C THR A 64 19.87 -7.89 -1.70
N THR A 65 20.18 -6.69 -1.22
CA THR A 65 21.48 -6.39 -0.58
C THR A 65 21.50 -6.67 0.93
N ILE A 66 20.38 -7.16 1.47
CA ILE A 66 20.23 -7.51 2.87
C ILE A 66 20.87 -8.88 3.13
N ASN A 67 22.05 -8.87 3.75
CA ASN A 67 22.74 -10.07 4.19
C ASN A 67 22.19 -10.54 5.56
N SER A 68 21.00 -11.15 5.54
CA SER A 68 20.39 -11.74 6.75
C SER A 68 20.02 -13.20 6.49
N LYS A 69 20.39 -14.09 7.44
CA LYS A 69 20.12 -15.55 7.36
C LYS A 69 18.62 -15.90 7.30
N ASN A 70 17.74 -14.97 7.67
CA ASN A 70 16.30 -15.19 7.67
C ASN A 70 15.56 -14.57 6.47
N VAL A 71 16.28 -13.98 5.51
CA VAL A 71 15.71 -13.32 4.33
C VAL A 71 16.03 -14.11 3.06
N PHE A 72 14.99 -14.49 2.33
CA PHE A 72 15.09 -15.27 1.09
C PHE A 72 14.40 -14.54 -0.05
N ASN A 73 15.19 -13.87 -0.88
CA ASN A 73 14.70 -13.27 -2.12
C ASN A 73 14.66 -14.31 -3.25
N ILE A 74 13.51 -14.43 -3.92
CA ILE A 74 13.27 -15.37 -5.01
C ILE A 74 12.93 -14.57 -6.27
N ALA A 75 13.88 -14.48 -7.19
CA ALA A 75 13.70 -13.86 -8.50
C ALA A 75 13.04 -14.87 -9.46
N VAL A 76 11.73 -14.75 -9.65
CA VAL A 76 10.94 -15.66 -10.49
C VAL A 76 11.09 -15.27 -11.96
N LYS A 77 11.38 -16.23 -12.84
CA LYS A 77 11.34 -16.02 -14.31
C LYS A 77 9.87 -15.88 -14.77
N GLY A 78 9.31 -14.68 -14.63
CA GLY A 78 7.91 -14.38 -14.94
C GLY A 78 7.54 -12.91 -14.71
N SER A 79 6.25 -12.63 -14.65
CA SER A 79 5.65 -11.34 -14.31
C SER A 79 5.38 -11.20 -12.80
N PHE A 80 4.93 -10.01 -12.38
CA PHE A 80 4.44 -9.82 -11.02
C PHE A 80 3.16 -10.62 -10.77
N ASP A 81 2.27 -10.71 -11.77
CA ASP A 81 1.03 -11.50 -11.68
C ASP A 81 1.33 -13.00 -11.49
N ASP A 82 2.38 -13.51 -12.15
CA ASP A 82 2.86 -14.87 -11.91
C ASP A 82 3.30 -15.06 -10.45
N CYS A 83 4.08 -14.12 -9.91
CA CYS A 83 4.52 -14.16 -8.52
C CYS A 83 3.32 -14.15 -7.55
N GLN A 84 2.32 -13.30 -7.80
CA GLN A 84 1.10 -13.25 -7.00
C GLN A 84 0.30 -14.55 -7.10
N THR A 85 0.18 -15.12 -8.30
CA THR A 85 -0.51 -16.39 -8.55
C THR A 85 0.16 -17.52 -7.77
N LEU A 86 1.49 -17.63 -7.83
CA LEU A 86 2.26 -18.61 -7.06
C LEU A 86 2.02 -18.50 -5.56
N VAL A 87 2.03 -17.28 -5.00
CA VAL A 87 1.75 -17.05 -3.58
C VAL A 87 0.32 -17.45 -3.23
N LYS A 88 -0.68 -17.07 -4.04
CA LYS A 88 -2.08 -17.47 -3.86
C LYS A 88 -2.25 -19.00 -3.88
N SER A 89 -1.63 -19.68 -4.85
CA SER A 89 -1.66 -21.15 -4.92
C SER A 89 -1.04 -21.81 -3.69
N MET A 90 0.00 -21.21 -3.10
CA MET A 90 0.56 -21.69 -1.82
C MET A 90 -0.35 -21.43 -0.62
N PHE A 91 -1.10 -20.33 -0.60
CA PHE A 91 -2.10 -20.06 0.44
C PHE A 91 -3.32 -20.98 0.37
N ASN A 92 -3.75 -21.35 -0.84
CA ASN A 92 -4.88 -22.26 -1.06
C ASN A 92 -4.52 -23.73 -0.79
N ASP A 93 -3.24 -24.08 -0.82
CA ASP A 93 -2.77 -25.41 -0.43
C ASP A 93 -2.66 -25.51 1.11
N HIS A 94 -3.73 -25.99 1.74
CA HIS A 94 -3.81 -26.13 3.20
C HIS A 94 -2.70 -27.01 3.78
N HIS A 95 -2.31 -28.08 3.06
CA HIS A 95 -1.26 -29.00 3.52
C HIS A 95 0.10 -28.30 3.50
N PHE A 96 0.45 -27.63 2.39
CA PHE A 96 1.67 -26.85 2.29
C PHE A 96 1.72 -25.73 3.34
N ARG A 97 0.64 -24.97 3.48
CA ARG A 97 0.54 -23.84 4.41
C ARG A 97 0.81 -24.28 5.86
N ARG A 98 0.21 -25.41 6.28
CA ARG A 98 0.47 -26.01 7.60
C ARG A 98 1.90 -26.53 7.74
N SER A 99 2.43 -27.21 6.71
CA SER A 99 3.77 -27.84 6.76
C SER A 99 4.94 -26.88 7.00
N ILE A 100 4.74 -25.58 6.74
CA ILE A 100 5.76 -24.54 6.96
C ILE A 100 5.31 -23.46 7.94
N ASN A 101 4.17 -23.63 8.64
CA ASN A 101 3.54 -22.56 9.41
C ASN A 101 3.51 -21.21 8.64
N MET A 102 2.96 -21.28 7.42
CA MET A 102 3.01 -20.17 6.46
C MET A 102 2.10 -19.03 6.90
N SER A 103 2.65 -17.83 6.90
CA SER A 103 1.89 -16.59 7.06
C SER A 103 2.20 -15.62 5.92
N GLY A 104 1.36 -14.61 5.75
CA GLY A 104 1.44 -13.66 4.65
C GLY A 104 1.81 -12.27 5.10
N VAL A 105 2.45 -11.52 4.20
CA VAL A 105 2.57 -10.06 4.35
C VAL A 105 1.53 -9.41 3.44
N ASN A 106 0.33 -9.17 3.98
CA ASN A 106 -0.80 -8.64 3.21
C ASN A 106 -1.24 -7.25 3.71
N SER A 107 -1.99 -6.53 2.88
CA SER A 107 -2.54 -5.19 3.18
C SER A 107 -3.71 -5.20 4.14
N ILE A 108 -4.27 -6.36 4.43
CA ILE A 108 -5.48 -6.52 5.25
C ILE A 108 -5.18 -6.77 6.72
N ASN A 109 -3.94 -7.05 7.12
CA ASN A 109 -3.61 -7.22 8.55
C ASN A 109 -4.04 -5.98 9.37
N TRP A 110 -4.85 -6.17 10.42
CA TRP A 110 -5.39 -5.07 11.24
C TRP A 110 -4.30 -4.21 11.88
N ALA A 111 -3.20 -4.81 12.34
CA ALA A 111 -2.07 -4.08 12.93
C ALA A 111 -1.46 -3.07 11.95
N ARG A 112 -1.59 -3.29 10.63
CA ARG A 112 -1.15 -2.29 9.63
C ARG A 112 -1.96 -1.01 9.75
N ILE A 113 -3.28 -1.13 9.88
CA ILE A 113 -4.18 0.02 10.02
C ILE A 113 -3.92 0.72 11.34
N VAL A 114 -3.85 -0.02 12.45
CA VAL A 114 -3.66 0.55 13.79
C VAL A 114 -2.41 1.42 13.85
N VAL A 115 -1.29 0.94 13.32
CA VAL A 115 -0.04 1.71 13.32
C VAL A 115 -0.13 2.95 12.42
N GLN A 116 -0.96 2.92 11.38
CA GLN A 116 -1.17 4.06 10.50
C GLN A 116 -2.00 5.18 11.14
N ILE A 117 -2.86 4.86 12.12
CA ILE A 117 -3.66 5.87 12.85
C ILE A 117 -2.75 6.92 13.51
N VAL A 118 -1.60 6.49 14.02
CA VAL A 118 -0.67 7.31 14.81
C VAL A 118 -0.26 8.59 14.08
N TYR A 119 0.05 8.53 12.78
CA TYR A 119 0.54 9.71 12.08
C TYR A 119 -0.55 10.74 11.77
N TYR A 120 -1.84 10.36 11.74
CA TYR A 120 -2.94 11.32 11.61
C TYR A 120 -3.06 12.18 12.87
N PHE A 121 -3.01 11.54 14.05
CA PHE A 121 -2.98 12.26 15.33
C PHE A 121 -1.71 13.11 15.46
N TYR A 122 -0.55 12.53 15.15
CA TYR A 122 0.73 13.24 15.23
C TYR A 122 0.75 14.48 14.34
N SER A 123 0.38 14.36 13.06
CA SER A 123 0.37 15.51 12.14
C SER A 123 -0.61 16.58 12.56
N HIS A 124 -1.80 16.20 13.04
CA HIS A 124 -2.77 17.15 13.55
C HIS A 124 -2.19 17.94 14.73
N PHE A 125 -1.80 17.26 15.80
CA PHE A 125 -1.31 17.96 17.00
C PHE A 125 0.00 18.70 16.80
N ARG A 126 0.83 18.28 15.84
CA ARG A 126 2.12 18.93 15.60
C ARG A 126 2.03 20.16 14.71
N LEU A 127 1.09 20.20 13.76
CA LEU A 127 1.10 21.16 12.66
C LEU A 127 -0.22 21.94 12.48
N SER A 128 -1.31 21.51 13.13
CA SER A 128 -2.60 22.19 13.00
C SER A 128 -2.64 23.47 13.82
N GLU A 129 -3.23 24.50 13.24
CA GLU A 129 -3.72 25.64 14.01
C GLU A 129 -4.80 25.17 14.99
N ARG A 130 -4.77 25.71 16.22
CA ARG A 130 -5.75 25.40 17.26
C ARG A 130 -7.16 25.71 16.76
N ASN A 131 -8.12 24.86 17.14
CA ASN A 131 -9.55 24.97 16.81
C ASN A 131 -9.93 24.83 15.33
N LYS A 132 -8.98 24.58 14.41
CA LYS A 132 -9.29 24.27 13.01
C LYS A 132 -9.37 22.76 12.76
N LYS A 133 -10.38 22.35 12.00
CA LYS A 133 -10.50 20.96 11.54
C LYS A 133 -9.43 20.66 10.48
N SER A 134 -9.07 19.39 10.37
CA SER A 134 -8.07 18.90 9.41
C SER A 134 -8.71 18.22 8.21
N VAL A 135 -8.09 18.41 7.05
CA VAL A 135 -8.36 17.69 5.82
C VAL A 135 -7.12 16.89 5.45
N PHE A 136 -7.29 15.60 5.22
CA PHE A 136 -6.19 14.73 4.79
C PHE A 136 -6.43 14.21 3.38
N SER A 137 -5.51 14.52 2.47
CA SER A 137 -5.43 13.93 1.15
C SER A 137 -4.45 12.77 1.13
N VAL A 138 -4.97 11.61 0.70
CA VAL A 138 -4.27 10.33 0.76
C VAL A 138 -4.23 9.73 -0.64
N PRO A 139 -3.03 9.60 -1.26
CA PRO A 139 -2.84 8.76 -2.44
C PRO A 139 -3.28 7.33 -2.12
N THR A 140 -4.41 6.91 -2.68
CA THR A 140 -5.14 5.73 -2.22
C THR A 140 -5.17 4.64 -3.28
N GLY A 141 -4.57 3.49 -2.94
CA GLY A 141 -4.80 2.20 -3.59
C GLY A 141 -5.74 1.33 -2.75
N ASN A 142 -5.18 0.37 -2.00
CA ASN A 142 -5.92 -0.63 -1.21
C ASN A 142 -6.74 -0.11 -0.01
N PHE A 143 -6.97 1.20 0.11
CA PHE A 143 -7.78 1.86 1.14
C PHE A 143 -7.28 1.79 2.60
N GLY A 144 -6.19 1.07 2.89
CA GLY A 144 -5.75 0.87 4.28
C GLY A 144 -5.31 2.16 4.98
N ASP A 145 -4.55 3.01 4.28
CA ASP A 145 -4.03 4.27 4.83
C ASP A 145 -5.17 5.23 5.19
N ILE A 146 -6.02 5.57 4.22
CA ILE A 146 -7.13 6.49 4.45
C ILE A 146 -8.19 5.90 5.40
N TYR A 147 -8.33 4.57 5.46
CA TYR A 147 -9.16 3.93 6.47
C TYR A 147 -8.60 4.13 7.88
N ALA A 148 -7.28 4.17 8.07
CA ALA A 148 -6.69 4.56 9.35
C ALA A 148 -7.05 6.01 9.73
N GLY A 149 -7.07 6.92 8.75
CA GLY A 149 -7.58 8.29 8.95
C GLY A 149 -9.05 8.31 9.35
N TYR A 150 -9.88 7.43 8.77
CA TYR A 150 -11.28 7.28 9.18
C TYR A 150 -11.42 6.73 10.60
N VAL A 151 -10.58 5.77 11.01
CA VAL A 151 -10.55 5.31 12.39
C VAL A 151 -10.14 6.45 13.33
N ALA A 152 -9.16 7.27 12.96
CA ALA A 152 -8.77 8.45 13.73
C ALA A 152 -9.94 9.45 13.90
N TYR A 153 -10.68 9.71 12.83
CA TYR A 153 -11.91 10.51 12.87
C TYR A 153 -12.94 9.90 13.83
N LYS A 154 -13.20 8.59 13.74
CA LYS A 154 -14.13 7.88 14.63
C LYS A 154 -13.67 7.86 16.09
N MET A 155 -12.37 8.00 16.35
CA MET A 155 -11.78 8.16 17.69
C MET A 155 -11.90 9.60 18.24
N GLY A 156 -12.41 10.56 17.45
CA GLY A 156 -12.62 11.94 17.89
C GLY A 156 -11.60 12.96 17.38
N LEU A 157 -10.64 12.57 16.53
CA LEU A 157 -9.73 13.53 15.90
C LEU A 157 -10.55 14.50 15.01
N PRO A 158 -10.37 15.83 15.10
CA PRO A 158 -11.22 16.81 14.42
C PRO A 158 -10.88 16.90 12.92
N ILE A 159 -11.30 15.87 12.17
CA ILE A 159 -11.18 15.78 10.72
C ILE A 159 -12.48 16.24 10.09
N SER A 160 -12.42 17.19 9.15
CA SER A 160 -13.58 17.61 8.35
C SER A 160 -13.73 16.77 7.08
N LYS A 161 -12.61 16.43 6.41
CA LYS A 161 -12.61 15.58 5.22
C LYS A 161 -11.41 14.64 5.12
N LEU A 162 -11.67 13.47 4.56
CA LEU A 162 -10.69 12.51 4.06
C LEU A 162 -10.79 12.44 2.54
N ILE A 163 -9.77 12.89 1.83
CA ILE A 163 -9.74 12.93 0.37
C ILE A 163 -9.07 11.65 -0.15
N ILE A 164 -9.87 10.84 -0.85
CA ILE A 164 -9.40 9.68 -1.60
C ILE A 164 -8.85 10.17 -2.93
N ALA A 165 -7.53 10.28 -3.04
CA ALA A 165 -6.84 10.63 -4.28
C ALA A 165 -6.48 9.35 -5.04
N THR A 166 -7.13 9.09 -6.18
CA THR A 166 -6.80 7.95 -7.05
C THR A 166 -6.09 8.43 -8.31
N ASN A 167 -5.35 7.55 -8.97
CA ASN A 167 -4.87 7.80 -10.32
C ASN A 167 -5.98 7.47 -11.36
N GLU A 168 -5.62 7.07 -12.58
CA GLU A 168 -6.56 6.62 -13.62
C GLU A 168 -7.32 5.33 -13.25
N ASN A 169 -6.87 4.60 -12.23
CA ASN A 169 -7.59 3.50 -11.60
C ASN A 169 -8.57 4.07 -10.56
N ASP A 170 -9.67 4.59 -11.07
CA ASP A 170 -10.57 5.52 -10.40
C ASP A 170 -11.81 4.86 -9.78
N LEU A 171 -11.71 3.58 -9.39
CA LEU A 171 -12.83 2.82 -8.82
C LEU A 171 -13.49 3.54 -7.64
N LEU A 172 -12.67 4.02 -6.69
CA LEU A 172 -13.18 4.68 -5.48
C LEU A 172 -13.76 6.06 -5.77
N TYR A 173 -13.22 6.76 -6.77
CA TYR A 173 -13.78 8.02 -7.28
C TYR A 173 -15.17 7.77 -7.90
N LYS A 174 -15.30 6.78 -8.78
CA LYS A 174 -16.57 6.37 -9.40
C LYS A 174 -17.58 5.87 -8.37
N PHE A 175 -17.13 5.09 -7.38
CA PHE A 175 -17.98 4.61 -6.29
C PHE A 175 -18.60 5.78 -5.52
N LEU A 176 -17.80 6.78 -5.12
CA LEU A 176 -18.35 7.92 -4.38
C LEU A 176 -19.36 8.71 -5.21
N ARG A 177 -19.24 8.74 -6.54
CA ARG A 177 -20.24 9.42 -7.37
C ARG A 177 -21.55 8.63 -7.51
N SER A 178 -21.45 7.32 -7.70
CA SER A 178 -22.58 6.47 -8.13
C SER A 178 -23.17 5.54 -7.06
N GLY A 179 -22.42 5.25 -5.99
CA GLY A 179 -22.71 4.18 -5.04
C GLY A 179 -22.46 2.77 -5.58
N ILE A 180 -21.89 2.65 -6.78
CA ILE A 180 -21.63 1.36 -7.44
C ILE A 180 -20.14 1.04 -7.30
N TYR A 181 -19.84 -0.11 -6.69
CA TYR A 181 -18.50 -0.65 -6.63
C TYR A 181 -18.33 -1.68 -7.75
N LYS A 182 -17.70 -1.27 -8.85
CA LYS A 182 -17.49 -2.10 -10.06
C LYS A 182 -16.04 -2.02 -10.51
N PRO A 183 -15.20 -3.01 -10.16
CA PRO A 183 -13.85 -3.15 -10.71
C PRO A 183 -13.83 -3.08 -12.24
N SER A 184 -12.76 -2.50 -12.78
CA SER A 184 -12.47 -2.49 -14.22
C SER A 184 -11.08 -3.07 -14.49
N LYS A 185 -10.62 -3.04 -15.74
CA LYS A 185 -9.26 -3.47 -16.06
C LYS A 185 -8.25 -2.49 -15.46
N VAL A 186 -7.20 -3.02 -14.82
CA VAL A 186 -6.11 -2.20 -14.27
C VAL A 186 -5.40 -1.48 -15.42
N LYS A 187 -5.19 -0.17 -15.26
CA LYS A 187 -4.38 0.65 -16.15
C LYS A 187 -3.03 0.91 -15.49
N PHE A 188 -1.93 0.66 -16.19
CA PHE A 188 -0.61 0.99 -15.69
C PHE A 188 -0.37 2.49 -15.74
N SER A 189 -0.08 3.10 -14.59
CA SER A 189 0.18 4.52 -14.44
C SER A 189 1.63 4.80 -14.03
N ILE A 190 1.98 6.08 -13.92
CA ILE A 190 3.26 6.51 -13.34
C ILE A 190 3.29 6.43 -11.80
N SER A 191 2.18 6.05 -11.17
CA SER A 191 1.99 5.86 -9.72
C SER A 191 1.56 4.41 -9.41
N PRO A 192 2.43 3.42 -9.71
CA PRO A 192 2.04 2.01 -9.84
C PRO A 192 1.53 1.36 -8.55
N SER A 193 1.83 1.92 -7.37
CA SER A 193 1.33 1.36 -6.09
C SER A 193 -0.17 1.60 -5.88
N MET A 194 -0.76 2.45 -6.70
CA MET A 194 -2.19 2.79 -6.70
C MET A 194 -2.95 2.12 -7.86
N ASP A 195 -2.27 1.38 -8.73
CA ASP A 195 -2.85 0.70 -9.89
C ASP A 195 -3.64 -0.56 -9.47
N ILE A 196 -4.78 -0.34 -8.82
CA ILE A 196 -5.61 -1.39 -8.25
C ILE A 196 -7.08 -1.19 -8.59
N GLN A 197 -7.80 -2.28 -8.81
CA GLN A 197 -9.23 -2.28 -9.16
C GLN A 197 -10.07 -3.04 -8.13
N VAL A 198 -9.44 -3.52 -7.05
CA VAL A 198 -10.15 -4.00 -5.86
C VAL A 198 -9.41 -3.46 -4.65
N ALA A 199 -10.02 -2.51 -3.95
CA ALA A 199 -9.46 -1.90 -2.77
C ALA A 199 -9.66 -2.80 -1.54
N SER A 200 -8.63 -3.57 -1.16
CA SER A 200 -8.76 -4.67 -0.19
C SER A 200 -9.31 -4.28 1.19
N ASN A 201 -9.13 -3.03 1.62
CA ASN A 201 -9.62 -2.56 2.92
C ASN A 201 -10.95 -1.81 2.84
N PHE A 202 -11.52 -1.65 1.64
CA PHE A 202 -12.76 -0.90 1.45
C PHE A 202 -13.97 -1.59 2.09
N GLU A 203 -13.96 -2.93 2.13
CA GLU A 203 -14.96 -3.73 2.84
C GLU A 203 -15.13 -3.30 4.31
N ARG A 204 -14.05 -2.89 4.98
CA ARG A 204 -14.09 -2.43 6.38
C ARG A 204 -14.89 -1.14 6.55
N LEU A 205 -14.79 -0.24 5.56
CA LEU A 205 -15.59 0.96 5.54
C LEU A 205 -17.07 0.60 5.39
N ILE A 206 -17.39 -0.21 4.37
CA ILE A 206 -18.76 -0.62 4.09
C ILE A 206 -19.38 -1.34 5.30
N SER A 207 -18.65 -2.25 5.95
CA SER A 207 -19.05 -2.88 7.22
C SER A 207 -19.44 -1.86 8.27
N SER A 208 -18.64 -0.81 8.48
CA SER A 208 -18.93 0.20 9.51
C SER A 208 -20.22 0.98 9.26
N TYR A 209 -20.63 1.16 8.00
CA TYR A 209 -21.88 1.83 7.63
C TYR A 209 -23.10 0.91 7.57
N TYR A 210 -22.89 -0.41 7.57
CA TYR A 210 -23.94 -1.42 7.74
C TYR A 210 -23.97 -1.97 9.17
N ASN A 211 -23.50 -1.21 10.17
CA ASN A 211 -23.46 -1.61 11.59
C ASN A 211 -22.80 -2.98 11.83
N ASN A 212 -21.77 -3.29 11.04
CA ASN A 212 -21.06 -4.58 11.06
C ASN A 212 -21.96 -5.81 10.80
N ASN A 213 -23.03 -5.65 10.02
CA ASN A 213 -23.88 -6.76 9.58
C ASN A 213 -23.13 -7.67 8.60
N SER A 214 -22.56 -8.75 9.12
CA SER A 214 -21.77 -9.72 8.36
C SER A 214 -22.55 -10.42 7.23
N LYS A 215 -23.86 -10.66 7.41
CA LYS A 215 -24.72 -11.23 6.37
C LYS A 215 -24.80 -10.29 5.17
N LYS A 216 -25.05 -9.01 5.42
CA LYS A 216 -25.13 -7.98 4.36
C LYS A 216 -23.80 -7.83 3.63
N ILE A 217 -22.68 -7.81 4.35
CA ILE A 217 -21.35 -7.73 3.72
C ILE A 217 -21.06 -8.96 2.87
N SER A 218 -21.40 -10.15 3.38
CA SER A 218 -21.24 -11.41 2.62
C SER A 218 -22.05 -11.41 1.33
N GLU A 219 -23.29 -10.88 1.35
CA GLU A 219 -24.10 -10.70 0.14
C GLU A 219 -23.44 -9.77 -0.88
N LEU A 220 -22.93 -8.61 -0.43
CA LEU A 220 -22.24 -7.67 -1.32
C LEU A 220 -20.97 -8.28 -1.93
N MET A 221 -20.20 -9.04 -1.14
CA MET A 221 -19.01 -9.74 -1.65
C MET A 221 -19.40 -10.87 -2.62
N LYS A 222 -20.49 -11.59 -2.37
CA LYS A 222 -21.04 -12.58 -3.31
C LYS A 222 -21.50 -11.91 -4.62
N GLN A 223 -22.14 -10.75 -4.55
CA GLN A 223 -22.50 -9.98 -5.75
C GLN A 223 -21.26 -9.53 -6.51
N LEU A 224 -20.20 -9.07 -5.82
CA LEU A 224 -18.93 -8.72 -6.46
C LEU A 224 -18.32 -9.91 -7.20
N SER A 225 -18.29 -11.09 -6.58
CA SER A 225 -17.65 -12.27 -7.18
C SER A 225 -18.46 -12.89 -8.31
N THR A 226 -19.80 -12.79 -8.28
CA THR A 226 -20.70 -13.42 -9.26
C THR A 226 -21.14 -12.48 -10.38
N LYS A 227 -21.46 -11.23 -10.06
CA LYS A 227 -21.95 -10.20 -11.01
C LYS A 227 -20.87 -9.20 -11.41
N GLY A 228 -19.73 -9.19 -10.73
CA GLY A 228 -18.64 -8.24 -10.97
C GLY A 228 -18.85 -6.86 -10.35
N PHE A 229 -19.97 -6.62 -9.64
CA PHE A 229 -20.22 -5.36 -8.94
C PHE A 229 -21.26 -5.51 -7.82
N TYR A 230 -21.30 -4.53 -6.93
CA TYR A 230 -22.43 -4.30 -6.02
C TYR A 230 -22.78 -2.81 -5.98
N LYS A 231 -23.98 -2.51 -5.48
CA LYS A 231 -24.46 -1.14 -5.27
C LYS A 231 -24.92 -0.99 -3.82
N ILE A 232 -24.60 0.14 -3.21
CA ILE A 232 -25.06 0.49 -1.86
C ILE A 232 -26.23 1.47 -1.90
N ASP A 233 -26.95 1.54 -0.78
CA ASP A 233 -28.10 2.43 -0.63
C ASP A 233 -27.70 3.90 -0.67
N LYS A 234 -28.57 4.75 -1.25
CA LYS A 234 -28.30 6.20 -1.40
C LYS A 234 -28.03 6.89 -0.05
N ASN A 235 -28.72 6.48 1.01
CA ASN A 235 -28.52 7.04 2.36
C ASN A 235 -27.14 6.69 2.93
N ILE A 236 -26.67 5.45 2.72
CA ILE A 236 -25.32 5.05 3.13
C ILE A 236 -24.28 5.82 2.33
N LEU A 237 -24.46 5.97 1.02
CA LEU A 237 -23.57 6.77 0.18
C LEU A 237 -23.51 8.23 0.66
N LYS A 238 -24.65 8.83 1.00
CA LYS A 238 -24.73 10.19 1.56
C LYS A 238 -23.92 10.29 2.85
N ASN A 239 -24.05 9.33 3.76
CA ASN A 239 -23.31 9.31 5.02
C ASN A 239 -21.81 9.10 4.83
N ILE A 240 -21.39 8.32 3.84
CA ILE A 240 -19.97 8.20 3.47
C ILE A 240 -19.45 9.54 2.94
N LYS A 241 -20.19 10.22 2.06
CA LYS A 241 -19.81 11.54 1.51
C LYS A 241 -19.69 12.64 2.55
N ASN A 242 -20.32 12.50 3.72
CA ASN A 242 -20.18 13.48 4.80
C ASN A 242 -18.73 13.62 5.27
N ILE A 243 -17.95 12.54 5.27
CA ILE A 243 -16.53 12.57 5.68
C ILE A 243 -15.55 12.35 4.53
N PHE A 244 -15.94 11.64 3.46
CA PHE A 244 -15.06 11.42 2.32
C PHE A 244 -15.31 12.37 1.15
N TYR A 245 -14.24 12.83 0.53
CA TYR A 245 -14.20 13.43 -0.80
C TYR A 245 -13.32 12.53 -1.70
N SER A 246 -13.46 12.61 -3.01
CA SER A 246 -12.56 11.89 -3.92
C SER A 246 -12.26 12.66 -5.19
N LYS A 247 -11.04 12.43 -5.69
CA LYS A 247 -10.60 12.93 -6.99
C LYS A 247 -9.78 11.87 -7.70
N SER A 248 -9.98 11.75 -9.01
CA SER A 248 -9.10 11.00 -9.90
C SER A 248 -8.16 11.96 -10.61
N VAL A 249 -6.86 11.70 -10.54
CA VAL A 249 -5.80 12.52 -11.13
C VAL A 249 -5.08 11.69 -12.19
N ASN A 250 -5.09 12.16 -13.43
CA ASN A 250 -4.42 11.47 -14.53
C ASN A 250 -2.90 11.71 -14.52
N ALA A 251 -2.16 10.96 -15.34
CA ALA A 251 -0.70 11.09 -15.46
C ALA A 251 -0.26 12.51 -15.84
N GLU A 252 -1.03 13.23 -16.67
CA GLU A 252 -0.65 14.58 -17.11
C GLU A 252 -0.72 15.58 -15.95
N ASN A 253 -1.83 15.60 -15.22
CA ASN A 253 -1.97 16.41 -14.01
C ASN A 253 -0.94 16.02 -12.94
N THR A 254 -0.62 14.74 -12.83
CA THR A 254 0.43 14.25 -11.93
C THR A 254 1.80 14.83 -12.31
N LYS A 255 2.19 14.79 -13.59
CA LYS A 255 3.45 15.39 -14.08
C LYS A 255 3.49 16.90 -13.88
N ASN A 256 2.37 17.58 -14.17
CA ASN A 256 2.28 19.03 -14.03
C ASN A 256 2.39 19.45 -12.56
N THR A 257 1.83 18.68 -11.64
CA THR A 257 2.00 18.90 -10.19
C THR A 257 3.46 18.74 -9.76
N ILE A 258 4.17 17.72 -10.27
CA ILE A 258 5.61 17.54 -10.00
C ILE A 258 6.40 18.76 -10.49
N LYS A 259 6.15 19.22 -11.72
CA LYS A 259 6.82 20.39 -12.30
C LYS A 259 6.51 21.67 -11.52
N LEU A 260 5.26 21.88 -11.14
CA LEU A 260 4.82 23.06 -10.39
C LEU A 260 5.53 23.15 -9.05
N VAL A 261 5.52 22.06 -8.27
CA VAL A 261 6.19 22.04 -6.96
C VAL A 261 7.69 22.23 -7.10
N TYR A 262 8.29 21.57 -8.10
CA TYR A 262 9.71 21.74 -8.38
C TYR A 262 10.07 23.19 -8.73
N ASN A 263 9.29 23.85 -9.58
CA ASN A 263 9.52 25.25 -9.96
C ASN A 263 9.28 26.22 -8.79
N TYR A 264 8.34 25.90 -7.90
CA TYR A 264 8.01 26.74 -6.75
C TYR A 264 9.10 26.74 -5.68
N ASN A 265 9.68 25.57 -5.33
CA ASN A 265 10.63 25.49 -4.21
C ASN A 265 11.75 24.44 -4.36
N ASN A 266 12.01 23.96 -5.58
CA ASN A 266 12.98 22.90 -5.88
C ASN A 266 12.72 21.55 -5.19
N LYS A 267 11.57 21.35 -4.53
CA LYS A 267 11.19 20.04 -4.00
C LYS A 267 10.75 19.12 -5.14
N ILE A 268 11.33 17.93 -5.20
CA ILE A 268 10.90 16.89 -6.13
C ILE A 268 9.92 15.98 -5.40
N LEU A 269 8.67 15.95 -5.86
CA LEU A 269 7.68 14.98 -5.38
C LEU A 269 7.78 13.68 -6.17
N ASP A 270 7.46 12.57 -5.50
CA ASP A 270 7.18 11.33 -6.18
C ASP A 270 5.78 11.37 -6.87
N PRO A 271 5.51 10.51 -7.86
CA PRO A 271 4.23 10.49 -8.56
C PRO A 271 3.00 10.28 -7.65
N HIS A 272 3.10 9.45 -6.61
CA HIS A 272 1.98 9.15 -5.72
C HIS A 272 1.61 10.37 -4.87
N SER A 273 2.60 10.99 -4.24
CA SER A 273 2.37 12.21 -3.44
C SER A 273 1.86 13.36 -4.28
N SER A 274 2.24 13.41 -5.57
CA SER A 274 1.73 14.41 -6.52
C SER A 274 0.24 14.21 -6.84
N VAL A 275 -0.24 12.97 -6.93
CA VAL A 275 -1.68 12.67 -7.04
C VAL A 275 -2.43 13.17 -5.79
N GLY A 276 -1.87 12.93 -4.60
CA GLY A 276 -2.45 13.42 -3.33
C GLY A 276 -2.53 14.94 -3.28
N LEU A 277 -1.45 15.63 -3.65
CA LEU A 277 -1.38 17.09 -3.61
C LEU A 277 -2.35 17.71 -4.62
N LYS A 278 -2.43 17.16 -5.83
CA LYS A 278 -3.37 17.67 -6.83
C LYS A 278 -4.82 17.49 -6.40
N ALA A 279 -5.17 16.33 -5.83
CA ALA A 279 -6.51 16.11 -5.29
C ALA A 279 -6.86 17.06 -4.12
N LEU A 280 -5.86 17.43 -3.31
CA LEU A 280 -6.02 18.40 -2.23
C LEU A 280 -6.25 19.82 -2.75
N GLU A 281 -5.48 20.23 -3.76
CA GLU A 281 -5.68 21.50 -4.46
C GLU A 281 -7.08 21.58 -5.07
N ASP A 282 -7.52 20.54 -5.79
CA ASP A 282 -8.84 20.50 -6.40
C ASP A 282 -9.96 20.58 -5.34
N TYR A 283 -9.83 19.86 -4.22
CA TYR A 283 -10.76 19.99 -3.10
C TYR A 283 -10.81 21.43 -2.55
N TYR A 284 -9.65 22.05 -2.35
CA TYR A 284 -9.55 23.40 -1.80
C TYR A 284 -10.22 24.44 -2.71
N LEU A 285 -10.04 24.31 -4.03
CA LEU A 285 -10.69 25.14 -5.04
C LEU A 285 -12.20 24.89 -5.10
N ASP A 286 -12.63 23.63 -5.09
CA ASP A 286 -14.05 23.23 -5.16
C ASP A 286 -14.87 23.67 -3.93
N ASN A 287 -14.24 23.90 -2.77
CA ASN A 287 -14.92 24.13 -1.49
C ASN A 287 -14.71 25.55 -0.93
N SER A 288 -14.56 26.54 -1.80
CA SER A 288 -14.49 27.97 -1.43
C SER A 288 -13.40 28.29 -0.40
N LYS A 289 -12.27 27.57 -0.44
CA LYS A 289 -11.09 27.86 0.39
C LYS A 289 -11.38 27.96 1.89
N LYS A 290 -12.21 27.04 2.41
CA LYS A 290 -12.50 26.96 3.86
C LYS A 290 -11.21 27.01 4.69
N SER A 291 -11.30 27.68 5.84
CA SER A 291 -10.21 27.77 6.81
C SER A 291 -10.04 26.41 7.51
N GLU A 292 -9.21 25.55 6.92
CA GLU A 292 -8.94 24.17 7.37
C GLU A 292 -7.44 23.90 7.36
N ASN A 293 -6.97 22.99 8.22
CA ASN A 293 -5.59 22.50 8.14
C ASN A 293 -5.49 21.46 7.02
N LEU A 294 -4.71 21.75 5.98
CA LEU A 294 -4.61 20.90 4.80
C LEU A 294 -3.35 20.02 4.86
N PHE A 295 -3.55 18.70 4.83
CA PHE A 295 -2.47 17.72 4.86
C PHE A 295 -2.48 16.87 3.59
N CYS A 296 -1.32 16.70 2.97
CA CYS A 296 -1.10 15.70 1.92
C CYS A 296 -0.10 14.66 2.43
N LEU A 297 -0.45 13.38 2.36
CA LEU A 297 0.48 12.33 2.75
C LEU A 297 1.53 12.09 1.67
N GLU A 298 2.80 12.29 2.04
CA GLU A 298 3.95 11.94 1.20
C GLU A 298 4.26 10.45 1.35
N THR A 299 3.80 9.62 0.41
CA THR A 299 3.79 8.16 0.56
C THR A 299 5.07 7.48 0.08
N ALA A 300 5.92 8.19 -0.64
CA ALA A 300 7.20 7.69 -1.11
C ALA A 300 8.23 8.80 -1.32
N HIS A 301 9.50 8.44 -1.16
CA HIS A 301 10.61 9.30 -1.56
C HIS A 301 10.79 9.25 -3.10
N PRO A 302 11.05 10.37 -3.80
CA PRO A 302 11.16 10.43 -5.27
C PRO A 302 12.25 9.51 -5.86
N ALA A 303 13.33 9.24 -5.11
CA ALA A 303 14.39 8.31 -5.48
C ALA A 303 13.89 6.87 -5.80
N LYS A 304 12.71 6.50 -5.32
CA LYS A 304 12.08 5.20 -5.64
C LYS A 304 11.55 5.15 -7.08
N PHE A 305 11.31 6.31 -7.70
CA PHE A 305 10.76 6.47 -9.04
C PHE A 305 11.69 7.30 -9.94
N GLY A 306 13.01 7.14 -9.75
CA GLY A 306 14.04 7.97 -10.40
C GLY A 306 13.91 8.07 -11.92
N GLU A 307 13.63 6.97 -12.62
CA GLU A 307 13.41 6.99 -14.07
C GLU A 307 12.21 7.86 -14.48
N THR A 308 11.10 7.75 -13.75
CA THR A 308 9.90 8.57 -13.96
C THR A 308 10.22 10.04 -13.72
N ILE A 309 10.89 10.35 -12.61
CA ILE A 309 11.29 11.73 -12.28
C ILE A 309 12.23 12.31 -13.34
N TYR A 310 13.22 11.53 -13.80
CA TYR A 310 14.14 11.96 -14.84
C TYR A 310 13.42 12.25 -16.16
N LYS A 311 12.43 11.42 -16.54
CA LYS A 311 11.61 11.67 -17.74
C LYS A 311 10.83 12.98 -17.65
N ILE A 312 10.41 13.40 -16.45
CA ILE A 312 9.57 14.60 -16.22
C ILE A 312 10.42 15.87 -16.07
N LEU A 313 11.46 15.83 -15.25
CA LEU A 313 12.25 17.01 -14.84
C LEU A 313 13.64 17.07 -15.47
N LYS A 314 14.09 16.00 -16.17
CA LYS A 314 15.49 15.82 -16.63
C LYS A 314 16.52 15.96 -15.49
N LYS A 315 16.08 15.66 -14.25
CA LYS A 315 16.90 15.67 -13.04
C LYS A 315 16.76 14.35 -12.30
N ASN A 316 17.85 13.90 -11.71
CA ASN A 316 17.84 12.72 -10.86
C ASN A 316 17.53 13.12 -9.41
N PRO A 317 16.55 12.48 -8.76
CA PRO A 317 16.30 12.72 -7.35
C PRO A 317 17.52 12.28 -6.53
N LYS A 318 17.91 13.07 -5.53
CA LYS A 318 18.98 12.71 -4.60
C LYS A 318 18.62 11.40 -3.91
N ILE A 319 19.50 10.40 -3.99
CA ILE A 319 19.31 9.13 -3.29
C ILE A 319 19.78 9.33 -1.84
N PRO A 320 18.95 9.05 -0.82
CA PRO A 320 19.36 9.15 0.57
C PRO A 320 20.64 8.35 0.84
N THR A 321 21.54 8.88 1.67
CA THR A 321 22.87 8.30 1.95
C THR A 321 22.82 6.87 2.49
N GLY A 322 21.79 6.54 3.28
CA GLY A 322 21.56 5.18 3.77
C GLY A 322 21.25 4.17 2.65
N ILE A 323 20.62 4.62 1.55
CA ILE A 323 20.27 3.78 0.39
C ILE A 323 21.42 3.72 -0.60
N SER A 324 22.15 4.82 -0.82
CA SER A 324 23.26 4.87 -1.79
C SER A 324 24.35 3.85 -1.47
N LYS A 325 24.65 3.64 -0.18
CA LYS A 325 25.57 2.60 0.29
C LYS A 325 25.14 1.19 -0.12
N ASN A 326 23.85 0.93 -0.25
CA ASN A 326 23.33 -0.38 -0.66
C ASN A 326 23.47 -0.60 -2.17
N LEU A 327 23.54 0.45 -2.99
CA LEU A 327 23.59 0.31 -4.45
C LEU A 327 24.82 -0.46 -4.94
N LYS A 328 25.94 -0.37 -4.21
CA LYS A 328 27.21 -1.04 -4.54
C LYS A 328 27.39 -2.41 -3.88
N LYS A 329 26.47 -2.85 -3.01
CA LYS A 329 26.61 -4.11 -2.27
C LYS A 329 26.31 -5.32 -3.16
N ARG A 330 26.93 -6.45 -2.80
CA ARG A 330 26.59 -7.77 -3.32
C ARG A 330 25.11 -8.07 -3.06
N GLU A 331 24.48 -8.70 -4.04
CA GLU A 331 23.07 -9.09 -3.96
C GLU A 331 22.93 -10.58 -3.63
N PHE A 332 21.89 -10.89 -2.86
CA PHE A 332 21.53 -12.20 -2.34
C PHE A 332 20.10 -12.51 -2.76
N TYR A 333 19.95 -13.26 -3.86
CA TYR A 333 18.67 -13.78 -4.32
C TYR A 333 18.88 -15.07 -5.11
N ARG A 334 17.86 -15.93 -5.14
CA ARG A 334 17.84 -17.14 -5.97
C ARG A 334 16.95 -16.93 -7.17
N VAL A 335 17.44 -17.27 -8.36
CA VAL A 335 16.61 -17.29 -9.57
C VAL A 335 15.91 -18.65 -9.67
N LEU A 336 14.58 -18.64 -9.76
CA LEU A 336 13.77 -19.86 -9.95
C LEU A 336 12.82 -19.70 -11.15
N PRO A 337 12.48 -20.79 -11.86
CA PRO A 337 11.45 -20.75 -12.90
C PRO A 337 10.08 -20.46 -12.30
N ASN A 338 9.14 -19.97 -13.13
CA ASN A 338 7.72 -19.86 -12.77
C ASN A 338 7.11 -21.28 -12.65
N ASN A 339 7.38 -21.95 -11.53
CA ASN A 339 6.94 -23.31 -11.28
C ASN A 339 6.65 -23.49 -9.78
N LEU A 340 5.39 -23.80 -9.46
CA LEU A 340 4.90 -23.89 -8.09
C LEU A 340 5.68 -24.92 -7.25
N ASN A 341 5.92 -26.11 -7.80
CA ASN A 341 6.58 -27.20 -7.06
C ASN A 341 8.05 -26.86 -6.76
N LYS A 342 8.79 -26.30 -7.73
CA LYS A 342 10.18 -25.87 -7.51
C LYS A 342 10.29 -24.78 -6.44
N ILE A 343 9.33 -23.85 -6.40
CA ILE A 343 9.27 -22.80 -5.38
C ILE A 343 8.90 -23.38 -4.01
N LYS A 344 7.88 -24.24 -3.93
CA LYS A 344 7.49 -24.94 -2.69
C LYS A 344 8.66 -25.74 -2.11
N ASN A 345 9.40 -26.47 -2.96
CA ASN A 345 10.56 -27.25 -2.54
C ASN A 345 11.68 -26.36 -1.99
N TYR A 346 11.98 -25.24 -2.66
CA TYR A 346 12.96 -24.28 -2.17
C TYR A 346 12.56 -23.68 -0.81
N ILE A 347 11.30 -23.29 -0.64
CA ILE A 347 10.79 -22.76 0.63
C ILE A 347 10.87 -23.83 1.72
N LYS A 348 10.44 -25.07 1.44
CA LYS A 348 10.53 -26.19 2.39
C LYS A 348 11.96 -26.44 2.85
N ALA A 349 12.92 -26.50 1.93
CA ALA A 349 14.33 -26.73 2.26
C ALA A 349 14.93 -25.62 3.15
N ASN A 350 14.37 -24.41 3.09
CA ASN A 350 14.87 -23.24 3.81
C ASN A 350 13.92 -22.74 4.91
N ARG A 351 12.90 -23.52 5.30
CA ARG A 351 11.90 -23.10 6.31
C ARG A 351 12.42 -23.23 7.74
N LEU A 352 11.90 -22.41 8.65
CA LEU A 352 12.04 -22.70 10.08
C LEU A 352 11.18 -23.93 10.44
N HIS A 353 11.77 -24.85 11.21
CA HIS A 353 11.14 -26.07 11.71
C HIS A 353 10.31 -25.84 12.95
#